data_AF-A0A5J4P5D2-F1
#
_entry.id   AF-A0A5J4P5D2-F1
#
_cell.length_a   1.000
_cell.length_b   1.000
_cell.length_c   1.000
_cell.angle_alpha   90.00
_cell.angle_beta   90.00
_cell.angle_gamma   90.00
#
_symmetry.space_group_name_H-M   'P 1'
#
loop_
_entity.id
_entity.type
_entity.pdbx_description
1 polymer ?
#
loop_
_entity_poly.entity_id
_entity_poly.type
_entity_poly.pdbx_seq_one_letter_code
_entity_poly.pdbx_strand_id
1 'polypeptide(L)'
;MQHEIDTGRVIQQVHLPIADTDNVGTVHDKLMLLGGRLVIKAVDALIAGTVKSIPQDELPVIGELRPAPKIFKETCRIDWEQPV
;
A
#
# COMPACT_ATOMS: atom_id res chain seq x y z
N MET A 1 2.61 10.47 19.18
CA MET A 1 2.05 10.09 17.86
C MET A 1 2.75 10.96 16.84
N GLN A 2 3.36 10.39 15.80
CA GLN A 2 3.84 11.19 14.68
C GLN A 2 2.66 12.00 14.12
N HIS A 3 2.86 13.30 13.91
CA HIS A 3 1.83 14.22 13.40
C HIS A 3 1.59 14.07 11.88
N GLU A 4 2.37 13.19 11.25
CA GLU A 4 2.40 12.97 9.81
C GLU A 4 1.57 11.73 9.45
N ILE A 5 0.86 11.82 8.32
CA ILE A 5 -0.04 10.78 7.84
C ILE A 5 0.80 9.66 7.22
N ASP A 6 0.46 8.40 7.55
CA ASP A 6 1.07 7.19 6.98
C ASP A 6 2.61 7.07 7.14
N THR A 7 3.22 7.66 8.18
CA THR A 7 4.68 7.59 8.45
C THR A 7 5.10 6.61 9.55
N GLY A 8 4.16 5.79 10.03
CA GLY A 8 4.41 4.80 11.07
C GLY A 8 5.36 3.67 10.62
N ARG A 9 5.94 2.95 11.58
CA ARG A 9 6.77 1.76 11.29
C ARG A 9 5.92 0.64 10.69
N VAL A 10 6.47 -0.13 9.76
CA VAL A 10 5.79 -1.25 9.11
C VAL A 10 5.97 -2.53 9.92
N ILE A 11 4.88 -3.20 10.29
CA ILE A 11 4.89 -4.44 11.09
C ILE A 11 4.97 -5.68 10.20
N GLN A 12 4.12 -5.76 9.18
CA GLN A 12 4.06 -6.85 8.21
C GLN A 12 3.63 -6.29 6.85
N GLN A 13 4.03 -6.98 5.77
CA GLN A 13 3.68 -6.64 4.41
C GLN A 13 3.37 -7.89 3.60
N VAL A 14 2.47 -7.76 2.62
CA VAL A 14 2.20 -8.79 1.61
C VAL A 14 2.16 -8.13 0.25
N HIS A 15 2.55 -8.87 -0.78
CA HIS A 15 2.58 -8.40 -2.15
C HIS A 15 1.51 -9.11 -2.98
N LEU A 16 1.01 -8.41 -3.97
CA LEU A 16 0.08 -8.93 -4.96
C LEU A 16 0.54 -8.43 -6.34
N PRO A 17 0.75 -9.32 -7.33
CA PRO A 17 0.99 -8.87 -8.70
C PRO A 17 -0.26 -8.17 -9.25
N ILE A 18 -0.05 -7.07 -9.96
CA ILE A 18 -1.09 -6.39 -10.75
C ILE A 18 -0.98 -6.93 -12.18
N ALA A 19 -2.06 -7.50 -12.69
CA ALA A 19 -2.14 -7.99 -14.07
C ALA A 19 -2.61 -6.90 -15.03
N ASP A 20 -2.30 -7.04 -16.32
CA ASP A 20 -2.77 -6.10 -17.36
C ASP A 20 -4.29 -5.99 -17.46
N THR A 21 -5.00 -7.01 -16.98
CA THR A 21 -6.47 -7.05 -16.93
C THR A 21 -7.07 -6.49 -15.64
N ASP A 22 -6.24 -6.11 -14.67
CA ASP A 22 -6.71 -5.56 -13.41
C ASP A 22 -7.16 -4.10 -13.57
N ASN A 23 -8.25 -3.77 -12.90
CA ASN A 23 -8.70 -2.40 -12.68
C ASN A 23 -8.76 -2.08 -11.17
N VAL A 24 -9.07 -0.83 -10.82
CA VAL A 24 -9.16 -0.38 -9.42
C VAL A 24 -10.05 -1.28 -8.56
N GLY A 25 -11.21 -1.71 -9.08
CA GLY A 25 -12.13 -2.59 -8.34
C GLY A 25 -11.52 -3.95 -8.04
N THR A 26 -10.89 -4.56 -9.04
CA THR A 26 -10.24 -5.88 -8.86
C THR A 26 -9.07 -5.82 -7.88
N VAL A 27 -8.23 -4.79 -7.95
CA VAL A 27 -7.10 -4.61 -7.03
C VAL A 27 -7.62 -4.33 -5.61
N HIS A 28 -8.64 -3.47 -5.48
CA HIS A 28 -9.31 -3.19 -4.22
C HIS A 28 -9.80 -4.48 -3.54
N ASP A 29 -10.55 -5.32 -4.25
CA ASP A 29 -11.14 -6.53 -3.66
C ASP A 29 -10.07 -7.55 -3.24
N LYS A 30 -9.04 -7.72 -4.07
CA LYS A 30 -7.90 -8.58 -3.73
C LYS A 30 -7.17 -8.06 -2.48
N LEU A 31 -6.91 -6.76 -2.40
CA LEU A 31 -6.27 -6.13 -1.25
C LEU A 31 -7.14 -6.15 0.01
N MET A 32 -8.45 -5.97 -0.11
CA MET A 32 -9.39 -6.06 1.01
C MET A 32 -9.29 -7.43 1.70
N LEU A 33 -9.30 -8.51 0.92
CA LEU A 33 -9.19 -9.87 1.46
C LEU A 33 -7.79 -10.17 2.03
N LEU A 34 -6.72 -9.71 1.36
CA LEU A 34 -5.35 -9.90 1.83
C LEU A 34 -5.05 -9.11 3.10
N GLY A 35 -5.46 -7.84 3.13
CA GLY A 35 -5.29 -6.93 4.25
C GLY A 35 -6.03 -7.42 5.49
N GLY A 36 -7.27 -7.90 5.35
CA GLY A 36 -8.01 -8.49 6.47
C GLY A 36 -7.25 -9.66 7.13
N ARG A 37 -6.69 -10.57 6.32
CA ARG A 37 -5.85 -11.67 6.84
C ARG A 37 -4.55 -11.18 7.47
N LEU A 38 -3.93 -10.16 6.90
CA LEU A 38 -2.68 -9.59 7.40
C LEU A 38 -2.86 -8.93 8.77
N VAL A 39 -3.97 -8.21 8.96
CA VAL A 39 -4.29 -7.56 10.24
C VAL A 39 -4.39 -8.58 11.37
N ILE A 40 -5.08 -9.70 11.15
CA ILE A 40 -5.18 -10.77 12.17
C ILE A 40 -3.80 -11.30 12.55
N LYS A 41 -2.95 -11.62 11.55
CA LYS A 41 -1.58 -12.08 11.81
C LYS A 41 -0.73 -11.06 12.57
N ALA A 42 -0.90 -9.78 12.28
CA ALA A 42 -0.20 -8.71 12.98
C ALA A 42 -0.66 -8.60 14.45
N VAL A 43 -1.97 -8.70 14.70
CA VAL A 43 -2.54 -8.71 16.06
C VAL A 43 -2.06 -9.92 16.86
N ASP A 44 -2.06 -11.12 16.27
CA ASP A 44 -1.55 -12.33 16.92
C ASP A 44 -0.07 -12.18 17.33
N ALA A 45 0.76 -11.63 16.43
CA ALA A 45 2.16 -11.37 16.72
C ALA A 45 2.36 -10.29 17.81
N LEU A 46 1.47 -9.28 17.87
CA LEU A 46 1.49 -8.27 18.93
C LEU A 46 1.18 -8.91 20.29
N ILE A 47 0.14 -9.74 20.37
CA ILE A 47 -0.25 -10.46 21.59
C ILE A 47 0.86 -11.39 22.04
N ALA A 48 1.52 -12.09 21.11
CA ALA A 48 2.63 -12.98 21.40
C ALA A 48 3.94 -12.25 21.76
N GLY A 49 4.02 -10.93 21.59
CA GLY A 49 5.24 -10.15 21.83
C GLY A 49 6.36 -10.40 20.82
N THR A 50 6.03 -10.90 19.62
CA THR A 50 7.02 -11.30 18.60
C THR A 50 7.15 -10.30 17.44
N VAL A 51 6.48 -9.15 17.51
CA VAL A 51 6.54 -8.14 16.44
C VAL A 51 7.94 -7.57 16.28
N LYS A 52 8.38 -7.50 15.02
CA LYS A 52 9.53 -6.71 14.59
C LYS A 52 9.05 -5.70 13.57
N SER A 53 9.04 -4.42 13.95
CA SER A 53 8.64 -3.34 13.04
C SER A 53 9.86 -2.68 12.40
N ILE A 54 9.71 -2.28 11.14
CA ILE A 54 10.77 -1.71 10.31
C ILE A 54 10.47 -0.22 10.09
N PRO A 55 11.42 0.70 10.30
CA PRO A 55 11.29 2.09 9.87
C PRO A 55 11.06 2.17 8.36
N GLN A 56 10.26 3.13 7.88
CA GLN A 56 9.97 3.20 6.44
C GLN A 56 11.20 3.56 5.58
N ASP A 57 12.13 4.33 6.13
CA ASP A 57 13.42 4.69 5.52
C ASP A 57 14.41 3.51 5.43
N GLU A 58 14.17 2.43 6.16
CA GLU A 58 14.93 1.18 6.07
C GLU A 58 14.24 0.13 5.17
N LEU A 59 13.04 0.41 4.65
CA LEU A 59 12.38 -0.51 3.74
C LEU A 59 13.16 -0.59 2.41
N PRO A 60 13.18 -1.76 1.75
CA PRO A 60 13.81 -1.92 0.45
C PRO A 60 12.94 -1.28 -0.65
N VAL A 61 12.81 0.04 -0.63
CA VAL A 61 12.11 0.83 -1.64
C VAL A 61 13.06 1.11 -2.79
N ILE A 62 12.60 0.88 -4.03
CA ILE A 62 13.34 1.29 -5.22
C ILE A 62 13.08 2.79 -5.43
N GLY A 63 13.99 3.63 -4.93
CA GLY A 63 13.93 5.09 -5.07
C GLY A 63 13.24 5.82 -3.91
N GLU A 64 12.85 7.07 -4.15
CA GLU A 64 12.19 7.92 -3.14
C GLU A 64 10.74 7.49 -2.86
N LEU A 65 10.26 7.73 -1.63
CA LEU A 65 8.86 7.55 -1.27
C LEU A 65 7.97 8.44 -2.14
N ARG A 66 6.97 7.86 -2.80
CA ARG A 66 6.07 8.58 -3.71
C ARG A 66 4.70 8.79 -3.06
N PRO A 67 4.16 10.02 -3.08
CA PRO A 67 2.80 10.24 -2.63
C PRO A 67 1.80 9.62 -3.63
N ALA A 68 0.65 9.17 -3.12
CA ALA A 68 -0.50 8.75 -3.91
C ALA A 68 -1.60 9.81 -3.81
N PRO A 69 -1.56 10.90 -4.62
CA PRO A 69 -2.53 11.96 -4.54
C PRO A 69 -3.92 11.47 -4.95
N LYS A 70 -4.96 12.14 -4.42
CA LYS A 70 -6.34 11.88 -4.83
C LYS A 70 -6.53 12.16 -6.32
N ILE A 71 -7.22 11.25 -6.99
CA ILE A 71 -7.63 11.39 -8.40
C ILE A 71 -8.92 12.21 -8.46
N PHE A 72 -8.99 13.12 -9.43
CA PHE A 72 -10.15 13.98 -9.73
C PHE A 72 -10.66 13.73 -11.15
N LYS A 73 -11.81 14.31 -11.52
CA LYS A 73 -12.33 14.16 -12.89
C LYS A 73 -11.37 14.77 -13.92
N GLU A 74 -10.69 15.83 -13.54
CA GLU A 74 -9.72 16.57 -14.35
C GLU A 74 -8.49 15.71 -14.65
N THR A 75 -8.00 14.94 -13.67
CA THR A 75 -6.87 14.03 -13.86
C THR A 75 -7.21 12.83 -14.74
N CYS A 76 -8.51 12.56 -14.97
CA CYS A 76 -8.98 11.48 -15.84
C CYS A 76 -9.29 11.95 -17.26
N ARG A 77 -9.07 13.24 -17.59
CA ARG A 77 -9.20 13.71 -18.98
C ARG A 77 -8.09 13.08 -19.82
N ILE A 78 -8.48 12.44 -20.92
CA ILE A 78 -7.53 11.85 -21.86
C ILE A 78 -6.78 12.99 -22.56
N ASP A 79 -5.46 12.95 -22.43
CA ASP A 79 -4.53 13.76 -23.19
C ASP A 79 -3.99 12.92 -24.35
N TRP A 80 -4.46 13.22 -25.56
CA TRP A 80 -4.14 12.44 -26.76
C TRP A 80 -2.70 12.62 -27.26
N GLU A 81 -1.95 13.59 -26.71
CA GLU A 81 -0.54 13.78 -27.01
C GLU A 81 0.36 12.89 -26.14
N GLN A 82 -0.20 12.23 -25.11
CA GLN A 82 0.57 11.31 -24.26
C GLN A 82 0.80 9.96 -24.94
N PRO A 83 1.98 9.34 -24.72
CA PRO A 83 2.25 8.00 -25.20
C PRO A 83 1.30 6.97 -24.58
N VAL A 84 1.01 5.93 -25.36
CA VAL A 84 0.23 4.76 -24.95
C VAL A 84 1.14 3.73 -24.28
#